data_AF-A0A0C2GCX6-F1
#
_entry.id   AF-A0A0C2GCX6-F1
#
_cell.length_a   1.000
_cell.length_b   1.000
_cell.length_c   1.000
_cell.angle_alpha   90.00
_cell.angle_beta   90.00
_cell.angle_gamma   90.00
#
_symmetry.space_group_name_H-M   'P 1'
#
loop_
_entity.id
_entity.type
_entity.pdbx_description
1 polymer ?
#
loop_
_entity_poly.entity_id
_entity_poly.type
_entity_poly.pdbx_seq_one_letter_code
_entity_poly.pdbx_strand_id
1 'polypeptide(L)'
;MSRTGLRFQECLHRFCAECITTALFRGNKECPTCRKKLVSKRSLRPDPNFDSLIAKIWPDRKTYDDLQSVASEKFAAQTNMDALRSSIEEGIKAQEVNRRKRVQGSYECESKI
;
A
#
# COMPACT_ATOMS: atom_id res chain seq x y z
N MET A 1 -4.31 12.45 18.06
CA MET A 1 -4.32 11.02 18.42
C MET A 1 -2.89 10.50 18.39
N SER A 2 -2.33 10.23 19.56
CA SER A 2 -0.95 9.73 19.70
C SER A 2 -0.91 8.29 19.20
N ARG A 3 -0.39 8.05 17.99
CA ARG A 3 -0.22 6.67 17.49
C ARG A 3 0.88 6.00 18.31
N THR A 4 0.49 5.19 19.29
CA THR A 4 1.43 4.41 20.11
C THR A 4 2.27 3.51 19.21
N GLY A 5 3.60 3.59 19.38
CA GLY A 5 4.54 2.75 18.65
C GLY A 5 4.67 1.38 19.30
N LEU A 6 4.61 0.33 18.49
CA LEU A 6 4.91 -1.05 18.88
C LEU A 6 6.20 -1.51 18.21
N ARG A 7 7.12 -2.07 18.98
CA ARG A 7 8.39 -2.63 18.49
C ARG A 7 8.39 -4.14 18.62
N PHE A 8 8.84 -4.84 17.58
CA PHE A 8 9.02 -6.28 17.62
C PHE A 8 10.35 -6.62 18.31
N GLN A 9 10.32 -7.50 19.31
CA GLN A 9 11.50 -7.81 20.13
C GLN A 9 12.64 -8.49 19.35
N GLU A 10 12.34 -9.31 18.33
CA GLU A 10 13.39 -10.09 17.65
C GLU A 10 14.15 -9.35 16.54
N CYS A 11 13.60 -8.27 16.00
CA CYS A 11 14.24 -7.50 14.93
C CYS A 11 14.18 -5.99 15.15
N LEU A 12 13.65 -5.53 16.28
CA LEU A 12 13.56 -4.13 16.71
C LEU A 12 12.85 -3.16 15.74
N HIS A 13 12.17 -3.68 14.71
CA HIS A 13 11.35 -2.86 13.83
C HIS A 13 10.13 -2.33 14.58
N ARG A 14 9.84 -1.04 14.37
CA ARG A 14 8.78 -0.29 15.05
C ARG A 14 7.66 0.05 14.06
N PHE A 15 6.42 -0.11 14.52
CA PHE A 15 5.20 0.09 13.74
C PHE A 15 4.17 0.87 14.54
N CYS A 16 3.21 1.51 13.88
CA CYS A 16 2.02 1.99 14.57
C CYS A 16 1.19 0.81 15.07
N ALA A 17 0.57 0.93 16.25
CA ALA A 17 -0.23 -0.14 16.84
C ALA A 17 -1.35 -0.64 15.89
N GLU A 18 -2.03 0.28 15.20
CA GLU A 18 -3.06 -0.04 14.20
C GLU A 18 -2.46 -0.76 13.00
N CYS A 19 -1.42 -0.21 12.37
CA CYS A 19 -0.81 -0.77 11.18
C CYS A 19 -0.33 -2.21 11.38
N ILE A 20 0.34 -2.52 12.49
CA ILE A 20 0.83 -3.88 12.74
C ILE A 20 -0.31 -4.83 13.11
N THR A 21 -1.37 -4.34 13.78
CA THR A 21 -2.55 -5.15 14.08
C THR A 21 -3.29 -5.52 12.78
N THR A 22 -3.48 -4.55 11.88
CA THR A 22 -4.09 -4.79 10.55
C THR A 22 -3.25 -5.76 9.71
N ALA A 23 -1.93 -5.60 9.69
CA ALA A 23 -1.03 -6.51 8.96
C ALA A 23 -1.14 -7.95 9.47
N LEU A 24 -1.13 -8.15 10.79
CA LEU A 24 -1.28 -9.48 11.39
C LEU A 24 -2.68 -10.08 11.18
N PHE A 25 -3.73 -9.24 11.08
CA PHE A 25 -5.09 -9.68 10.78
C PHE A 25 -5.21 -10.22 9.35
N ARG A 26 -4.50 -9.64 8.39
CA ARG A 26 -4.46 -10.10 6.98
C ARG A 26 -3.82 -11.49 6.76
N GLY A 27 -3.35 -12.15 7.82
CA GLY A 27 -2.93 -13.56 7.78
C GLY A 27 -1.43 -13.78 7.70
N ASN A 28 -0.65 -12.78 7.30
CA ASN A 28 0.82 -12.90 7.19
C ASN A 28 1.47 -12.71 8.57
N LYS A 29 1.92 -13.81 9.18
CA LYS A 29 2.55 -13.85 10.51
C LYS A 29 4.05 -13.56 10.44
N GLU A 30 4.41 -12.46 9.79
CA GLU A 30 5.78 -12.01 9.58
C GLU A 30 5.92 -10.51 9.82
N CYS A 31 7.14 -10.07 10.12
CA CYS A 31 7.48 -8.67 10.25
C CYS A 31 7.36 -7.98 8.88
N PRO A 32 6.58 -6.88 8.75
CA PRO A 32 6.41 -6.17 7.48
C PRO A 32 7.70 -5.65 6.84
N THR A 33 8.76 -5.46 7.63
CA THR A 33 10.04 -4.90 7.16
C THR A 33 11.05 -5.97 6.75
N CYS A 34 11.21 -7.03 7.56
CA CYS A 34 12.28 -8.01 7.36
C CYS A 34 11.81 -9.46 7.19
N ARG A 35 10.50 -9.69 7.17
CA ARG A 35 9.86 -11.02 7.06
C ARG A 35 10.26 -12.04 8.15
N LYS A 36 10.93 -11.60 9.22
CA LYS A 36 11.14 -12.44 10.41
C LYS A 36 9.78 -12.86 10.98
N LYS A 37 9.66 -14.12 11.42
CA LYS A 37 8.41 -14.70 11.94
C LYS A 37 7.86 -13.86 13.10
N LEU A 38 6.59 -13.47 12.99
CA LEU A 38 5.87 -12.68 13.99
C LEU A 38 4.49 -13.30 14.21
N VAL A 39 4.39 -14.20 15.19
CA VAL A 39 3.21 -15.06 15.39
C VAL A 39 1.97 -14.26 15.82
N SER A 40 2.14 -13.29 16.72
CA SER A 40 1.01 -12.54 17.28
C SER A 40 1.43 -11.19 17.85
N LYS A 41 0.44 -10.39 18.24
CA LYS A 41 0.64 -9.10 18.91
C LYS A 41 1.44 -9.20 20.21
N ARG A 42 1.47 -10.37 20.86
CA ARG A 42 2.21 -10.61 22.12
C ARG A 42 3.73 -10.45 21.99
N SER A 43 4.26 -10.64 20.78
CA SER A 43 5.70 -10.47 20.50
C SER A 43 6.11 -8.99 20.33
N LEU A 44 5.13 -8.08 20.29
CA LEU A 44 5.35 -6.64 20.18
C LEU A 44 5.25 -5.97 21.55
N ARG A 45 6.05 -4.93 21.78
CA ARG A 45 6.00 -4.12 23.01
C ARG A 45 5.84 -2.63 22.68
N PRO A 46 5.06 -1.89 23.47
CA PRO A 46 5.05 -0.43 23.41
C PRO A 46 6.44 0.14 23.65
N ASP A 47 6.75 1.25 23.01
CA ASP A 47 8.03 1.94 23.14
C ASP A 47 7.84 3.41 23.56
N PRO A 48 7.56 3.67 24.86
CA PRO A 48 7.24 5.01 25.33
C PRO A 48 8.41 5.99 25.22
N ASN A 49 9.65 5.50 25.21
CA ASN A 49 10.84 6.34 25.06
C ASN A 49 10.92 6.95 23.65
N PHE A 50 10.77 6.13 22.61
CA PHE A 50 10.70 6.65 21.24
C PHE A 50 9.45 7.50 21.00
N ASP A 51 8.31 7.12 21.59
CA ASP A 51 7.09 7.93 21.50
C ASP A 51 7.31 9.33 22.08
N SER A 52 8.02 9.42 23.20
CA SER A 52 8.39 10.69 23.84
C SER A 52 9.36 11.51 23.01
N LEU A 53 10.36 10.86 22.38
CA LEU A 53 11.27 11.54 21.46
C LEU A 53 10.53 12.13 20.26
N ILE A 54 9.62 11.35 19.66
CA ILE A 54 8.81 11.81 18.53
C ILE A 54 7.91 12.99 18.94
N ALA A 55 7.31 12.94 20.13
CA ALA A 55 6.49 14.03 20.65
C ALA A 55 7.29 15.32 20.91
N LYS A 56 8.58 15.22 21.27
CA LYS A 56 9.45 16.39 21.44
C LYS A 56 9.85 17.02 20.10
N ILE A 57 10.11 16.20 19.08
CA ILE A 57 10.51 16.69 17.75
C ILE A 57 9.30 17.25 17.00
N TRP A 58 8.14 16.61 17.12
CA TRP A 58 6.87 17.03 16.51
C TRP A 58 5.79 17.22 17.59
N PRO A 59 5.81 18.37 18.30
CA PRO A 59 4.89 18.64 19.41
C PRO A 59 3.43 18.75 18.97
N ASP A 60 3.19 19.36 17.80
CA ASP A 60 1.86 19.36 17.19
C ASP A 60 1.85 18.47 15.94
N ARG A 61 1.48 17.21 16.15
CA ARG A 61 1.45 16.22 15.09
C ARG A 61 0.24 16.39 14.17
N LYS A 62 -0.84 17.00 14.66
CA LYS A 62 -2.07 17.14 13.88
C LYS A 62 -1.88 18.15 12.75
N THR A 63 -1.24 19.28 13.03
CA THR A 63 -0.94 20.27 11.99
C THR A 63 -0.06 19.68 10.89
N TYR A 64 0.91 18.84 11.24
CA TYR A 64 1.74 18.16 10.24
C TYR A 64 0.96 17.14 9.41
N ASP A 65 0.12 16.30 10.05
CA ASP A 65 -0.73 15.34 9.34
C ASP A 65 -1.69 16.07 8.37
N ASP A 66 -2.27 17.21 8.79
CA ASP A 66 -3.17 18.03 7.98
C ASP A 66 -2.42 18.73 6.81
N LEU A 67 -1.21 19.25 7.05
CA LEU A 67 -0.37 19.83 5.99
C LEU A 67 0.04 18.77 4.96
N GLN A 68 0.38 17.57 5.42
CA GLN A 68 0.75 16.45 4.57
C GLN A 68 -0.46 16.00 3.72
N SER A 69 -1.67 15.93 4.28
CA SER A 69 -2.86 15.55 3.52
C SER A 69 -3.18 16.56 2.42
N VAL A 70 -3.13 17.85 2.72
CA VAL A 70 -3.33 18.93 1.74
C VAL A 70 -2.27 18.86 0.63
N ALA A 71 -1.00 18.61 0.96
CA ALA A 71 0.05 18.44 -0.04
C ALA A 71 -0.18 17.22 -0.93
N SER A 72 -0.59 16.09 -0.33
CA SER A 72 -0.93 14.86 -1.08
C SER A 72 -2.13 15.05 -2.00
N GLU A 73 -3.17 15.76 -1.56
CA GLU A 73 -4.33 16.11 -2.38
C GLU A 73 -3.95 17.01 -3.56
N LYS A 74 -3.12 18.03 -3.32
CA LYS A 74 -2.60 18.90 -4.39
C LYS A 74 -1.80 18.12 -5.43
N PHE A 75 -0.96 17.19 -4.98
CA PHE A 75 -0.20 16.33 -5.89
C PHE A 75 -1.13 15.40 -6.69
N ALA A 76 -2.11 14.79 -6.03
CA ALA A 76 -3.10 13.95 -6.69
C ALA A 76 -3.92 14.72 -7.73
N ALA A 77 -4.29 15.97 -7.42
CA ALA A 77 -5.01 16.85 -8.35
C ALA A 77 -4.17 17.29 -9.56
N GLN A 78 -2.85 17.41 -9.40
CA GLN A 78 -1.93 17.71 -10.51
C GLN A 78 -1.74 16.52 -11.45
N THR A 79 -1.93 15.29 -10.96
CA THR A 79 -1.85 14.08 -11.78
C THR A 79 -3.21 13.76 -12.41
N ASN A 80 -3.28 13.69 -13.74
CA ASN A 80 -4.50 13.27 -14.45
C ASN A 80 -4.69 11.75 -14.40
N MET A 81 -4.83 11.21 -13.17
CA MET A 81 -4.98 9.79 -12.90
C MET A 81 -6.25 9.21 -13.52
N ASP A 82 -7.30 10.01 -13.65
CA ASP A 82 -8.55 9.59 -14.27
C ASP A 82 -8.40 9.38 -15.78
N ALA A 83 -7.77 10.30 -16.51
CA ALA A 83 -7.50 10.08 -17.93
C ALA A 83 -6.54 8.91 -18.16
N LEU A 84 -5.54 8.73 -17.30
CA LEU A 84 -4.66 7.57 -17.36
C LEU A 84 -5.44 6.27 -17.16
N ARG A 85 -6.35 6.22 -16.19
CA ARG A 85 -7.19 5.05 -15.92
C ARG A 85 -8.09 4.71 -17.12
N SER A 86 -8.74 5.71 -17.70
CA SER A 86 -9.58 5.54 -18.89
C SER A 86 -8.77 5.03 -20.09
N SER A 87 -7.59 5.61 -20.32
CA SER A 87 -6.68 5.17 -21.40
C SER A 87 -6.22 3.72 -21.23
N ILE A 88 -5.90 3.30 -20.00
CA ILE A 88 -5.54 1.91 -19.70
C ILE A 88 -6.73 0.98 -19.97
N GLU A 89 -7.93 1.34 -19.54
CA GLU A 89 -9.13 0.53 -19.72
C GLU A 89 -9.48 0.36 -21.21
N GLU A 90 -9.41 1.44 -21.98
CA GLU A 90 -9.59 1.42 -23.43
C GLU A 90 -8.52 0.55 -24.11
N GLY A 91 -7.27 0.66 -23.68
CA GLY A 91 -6.17 -0.17 -24.16
C GLY A 91 -6.41 -1.67 -23.93
N ILE A 92 -6.86 -2.05 -22.74
CA ILE A 92 -7.19 -3.45 -22.41
C ILE A 92 -8.32 -3.96 -23.30
N LYS A 93 -9.39 -3.18 -23.50
CA LYS A 93 -10.52 -3.54 -24.38
C LYS A 93 -10.05 -3.72 -25.83
N ALA A 94 -9.24 -2.81 -26.34
CA ALA A 94 -8.70 -2.88 -27.69
C ALA A 94 -7.79 -4.10 -27.88
N GLN A 95 -6.95 -4.43 -26.89
CA GLN A 95 -6.09 -5.61 -26.90
C GLN A 95 -6.89 -6.91 -26.93
N GLU A 96 -7.97 -7.01 -26.16
CA GLU A 96 -8.87 -8.18 -26.14
C GLU A 96 -9.57 -8.38 -27.49
N VAL A 97 -10.10 -7.30 -28.09
CA VAL A 97 -10.73 -7.36 -29.42
C VAL A 97 -9.72 -7.80 -30.49
N ASN A 98 -8.51 -7.24 -30.48
CA ASN A 98 -7.46 -7.62 -31.42
C ASN A 98 -6.99 -9.07 -31.22
N ARG A 99 -6.94 -9.56 -29.98
CA ARG A 99 -6.65 -10.98 -29.68
C ARG A 99 -7.70 -11.90 -30.32
N ARG A 100 -8.98 -11.58 -30.18
CA ARG A 100 -10.09 -12.35 -30.80
C ARG A 100 -10.02 -12.32 -32.33
N LYS A 101 -9.80 -11.15 -32.94
CA LYS A 101 -9.65 -11.02 -34.40
C LYS A 101 -8.47 -11.83 -34.95
N ARG A 102 -7.36 -11.93 -34.20
CA ARG A 102 -6.20 -12.74 -34.57
C ARG A 102 -6.50 -14.24 -34.58
N VAL A 103 -7.22 -14.71 -33.58
CA VAL A 103 -7.71 -16.10 -33.52
C VAL A 103 -8.76 -16.35 -34.60
N GLN A 104 -9.53 -15.32 -34.99
CA GLN A 104 -10.50 -15.47 -36.05
C GLN A 104 -9.88 -15.57 -37.44
N GLY A 105 -8.92 -14.69 -37.75
CA GLY A 105 -8.19 -14.74 -39.01
C GLY A 105 -7.40 -16.05 -39.22
N SER A 106 -7.01 -16.75 -38.14
CA SER A 106 -6.31 -18.04 -38.29
C SER A 106 -7.24 -19.18 -38.74
N TYR A 107 -8.47 -19.27 -38.24
CA TYR A 107 -9.41 -20.31 -38.70
C TYR A 107 -9.89 -20.05 -40.14
N GLU A 108 -9.95 -18.78 -40.55
CA GLU A 108 -10.44 -18.36 -41.88
C GLU A 108 -9.38 -18.63 -42.97
N CYS A 109 -8.11 -18.66 -42.58
CA CYS A 109 -6.99 -19.11 -43.42
C CYS A 109 -7.00 -20.65 -43.60
N GLU A 110 -7.34 -21.40 -42.55
CA GLU A 110 -7.42 -22.88 -42.59
C GLU A 110 -8.62 -23.40 -43.39
N SER A 111 -9.70 -22.64 -43.48
CA SER A 111 -10.94 -23.03 -44.19
C SER A 111 -10.92 -22.79 -45.71
N LYS A 112 -9.83 -22.21 -46.25
CA LYS A 112 -9.64 -21.90 -47.68
C LYS A 112 -8.61 -22.80 -48.36
N ILE A 113 -8.11 -23.83 -47.67
CA ILE A 113 -7.21 -24.86 -48.19
C ILE A 113 -8.01 -26.11 -48.53
#